data_AF-A0A2V8NJ85-F1
#
_entry.id   AF-A0A2V8NJ85-F1
#
_cell.length_a   1.000
_cell.length_b   1.000
_cell.length_c   1.000
_cell.angle_alpha   90.00
_cell.angle_beta   90.00
_cell.angle_gamma   90.00
#
_symmetry.space_group_name_H-M   'P 1'
#
loop_
_entity.id
_entity.type
_entity.pdbx_description
1 polymer ?
#
loop_
_entity_poly.entity_id
_entity_poly.type
_entity_poly.pdbx_seq_one_letter_code
_entity_poly.pdbx_strand_id
1 'polypeptide(L)'
;MSLQTRKLRAAVLMAANALCLALVFASAQAQTPTPTPTPSPQTNAPCAQPPSCPTLAPHVFQVAVTLKQSDKSMAVARTPIYLSPCPFNLDKMPMGARAPSRKSYYASVKASPQLINWLEANNCDTVYCRELTKEEVTCKVGDAACVPEFVQAYNDARTSLKGDGELARKWVTNYGPLATPQLRVGFHDQKMKWLAAAVAGLEKAQGLAPGAIKVAVTDRQGYAYFYDLCPGAYYISNLAPAEVGTDRILWETTAIKVEKSDTLEKIPVTLTNTPAKKKNYFVGKKVAEAVSSASAVDKE
;
A
#
# COMPACT_ATOMS: atom_id res chain seq x y z
N MET A 1 -2.44 -51.49 3.50
CA MET A 1 -3.68 -50.69 3.52
C MET A 1 -4.28 -50.70 2.12
N SER A 2 -5.43 -51.34 1.94
CA SER A 2 -5.93 -51.78 0.63
C SER A 2 -6.69 -50.69 -0.15
N LEU A 3 -6.56 -50.73 -1.48
CA LEU A 3 -7.17 -49.82 -2.46
C LEU A 3 -8.71 -49.74 -2.40
N GLN A 4 -9.38 -50.64 -1.69
CA GLN A 4 -10.84 -50.65 -1.59
C GLN A 4 -11.42 -49.56 -0.68
N THR A 5 -10.64 -49.02 0.26
CA THR A 5 -11.12 -47.95 1.16
C THR A 5 -11.15 -46.55 0.54
N ARG A 6 -10.54 -46.36 -0.64
CA ARG A 6 -10.56 -45.06 -1.34
C ARG A 6 -11.80 -44.81 -2.19
N LYS A 7 -12.51 -45.87 -2.63
CA LYS A 7 -13.69 -45.70 -3.51
C LYS A 7 -14.99 -45.38 -2.76
N LEU A 8 -15.11 -45.73 -1.48
CA LEU A 8 -16.34 -45.42 -0.72
C LEU A 8 -16.47 -43.95 -0.27
N ARG A 9 -15.36 -43.19 -0.18
CA ARG A 9 -15.41 -41.78 0.25
C ARG A 9 -15.81 -40.81 -0.87
N ALA A 10 -15.73 -41.22 -2.14
CA ALA A 10 -16.11 -40.37 -3.27
C ALA A 10 -17.63 -40.35 -3.55
N ALA A 11 -18.38 -41.36 -3.10
CA ALA A 11 -19.82 -41.45 -3.36
C ALA A 11 -20.69 -40.68 -2.35
N VAL A 12 -20.20 -40.41 -1.14
CA VAL A 12 -20.98 -39.75 -0.08
C VAL A 12 -21.01 -38.22 -0.24
N LEU A 13 -20.09 -37.62 -1.00
CA LEU A 13 -20.04 -36.15 -1.18
C LEU A 13 -20.93 -35.60 -2.32
N MET A 14 -21.52 -36.45 -3.16
CA MET A 14 -22.33 -36.00 -4.31
C MET A 14 -23.84 -35.91 -4.02
N ALA A 15 -24.33 -36.43 -2.88
CA ALA A 15 -25.76 -36.46 -2.57
C ALA A 15 -26.26 -35.27 -1.72
N ALA A 16 -25.38 -34.38 -1.27
CA ALA A 16 -25.75 -33.24 -0.41
C ALA A 16 -26.02 -31.92 -1.16
N ASN A 17 -25.74 -31.84 -2.47
CA ASN A 17 -25.87 -30.61 -3.25
C ASN A 17 -27.18 -30.45 -4.04
N ALA A 18 -28.14 -31.37 -3.90
CA ALA A 18 -29.40 -31.35 -4.67
C ALA A 18 -30.63 -30.92 -3.86
N LEU A 19 -30.48 -30.51 -2.58
CA LEU A 19 -31.61 -30.21 -1.69
C LEU A 19 -31.49 -28.83 -1.00
N CYS A 20 -31.03 -27.82 -1.72
CA CYS A 20 -31.04 -26.41 -1.28
C CYS A 20 -31.42 -25.47 -2.45
N LEU A 21 -32.38 -25.87 -3.27
CA LEU A 21 -32.87 -25.09 -4.40
C LEU A 21 -34.40 -25.05 -4.45
N ALA A 22 -35.03 -24.83 -3.29
CA ALA A 22 -36.44 -24.50 -3.21
C ALA A 22 -36.70 -23.81 -1.86
N LEU A 23 -36.62 -22.48 -1.82
CA LEU A 23 -37.29 -21.56 -0.88
C LEU A 23 -36.61 -20.17 -0.88
N VAL A 24 -36.66 -19.44 -2.00
CA VAL A 24 -36.49 -17.97 -1.97
C VAL A 24 -37.40 -17.33 -3.02
N PHE A 25 -38.70 -17.33 -2.77
CA PHE A 25 -39.64 -16.40 -3.40
C PHE A 25 -40.59 -15.87 -2.33
N ALA A 26 -40.27 -14.72 -1.75
CA ALA A 26 -41.25 -13.79 -1.19
C ALA A 26 -40.58 -12.47 -0.79
N SER A 27 -41.32 -11.37 -1.00
CA SER A 27 -41.09 -9.98 -0.57
C SER A 27 -40.12 -9.13 -1.40
N ALA A 28 -40.58 -8.72 -2.59
CA ALA A 28 -40.16 -7.47 -3.20
C ALA A 28 -40.75 -6.30 -2.40
N GLN A 29 -39.99 -5.73 -1.47
CA GLN A 29 -40.28 -4.42 -0.91
C GLN A 29 -39.70 -3.35 -1.84
N ALA A 30 -40.56 -2.46 -2.35
CA ALA A 30 -40.15 -1.29 -3.09
C ALA A 30 -39.20 -0.44 -2.23
N GLN A 31 -37.92 -0.39 -2.60
CA GLN A 31 -36.95 0.48 -1.96
C GLN A 31 -37.19 1.90 -2.45
N THR A 32 -37.64 2.77 -1.54
CA THR A 32 -37.62 4.22 -1.76
C THR A 32 -36.19 4.64 -2.09
N PRO A 33 -35.94 5.39 -3.18
CA PRO A 33 -34.60 5.81 -3.55
C PRO A 33 -33.96 6.56 -2.38
N THR A 34 -32.86 5.99 -1.85
CA THR A 34 -32.07 6.67 -0.83
C THR A 34 -31.53 7.96 -1.46
N PRO A 35 -31.74 9.14 -0.86
CA PRO A 35 -31.23 10.38 -1.41
C PRO A 35 -29.72 10.24 -1.63
N THR A 36 -29.30 10.48 -2.88
CA THR A 36 -27.89 10.56 -3.27
C THR A 36 -27.23 11.57 -2.31
N PRO A 37 -26.18 11.17 -1.55
CA PRO A 37 -25.49 12.10 -0.69
C PRO A 37 -24.98 13.25 -1.54
N THR A 38 -25.43 14.46 -1.22
CA THR A 38 -24.99 15.69 -1.88
C THR A 38 -23.46 15.73 -1.81
N PRO A 39 -22.75 15.82 -2.94
CA PRO A 39 -21.31 15.94 -2.93
C PRO A 39 -20.93 17.14 -2.07
N SER A 40 -20.02 16.95 -1.12
CA SER A 40 -19.55 18.03 -0.26
C SER A 40 -19.04 19.18 -1.14
N PRO A 41 -19.43 20.44 -0.87
CA PRO A 41 -19.05 21.56 -1.70
C PRO A 41 -17.53 21.64 -1.85
N GLN A 42 -17.05 21.43 -3.08
CA GLN A 42 -15.65 21.64 -3.46
C GLN A 42 -15.39 23.14 -3.49
N THR A 43 -15.08 23.71 -2.33
CA THR A 43 -14.62 25.09 -2.25
C THR A 43 -13.17 25.13 -2.71
N ASN A 44 -12.90 25.76 -3.85
CA ASN A 44 -11.54 26.08 -4.34
C ASN A 44 -10.87 27.18 -3.47
N ALA A 45 -11.27 27.32 -2.20
CA ALA A 45 -10.65 28.27 -1.31
C ALA A 45 -9.18 27.84 -1.10
N PRO A 46 -8.20 28.74 -1.30
CA PRO A 46 -6.82 28.46 -0.93
C PRO A 46 -6.83 28.05 0.54
N CYS A 47 -6.03 27.04 0.88
CA CYS A 47 -5.96 26.59 2.26
C CYS A 47 -5.72 27.78 3.19
N ALA A 48 -6.55 27.89 4.21
CA ALA A 48 -6.24 28.79 5.31
C ALA A 48 -4.83 28.44 5.78
N GLN A 49 -3.94 29.44 5.85
CA GLN A 49 -2.59 29.20 6.31
C GLN A 49 -2.63 28.46 7.64
N PRO A 50 -1.77 27.43 7.84
CA PRO A 50 -1.78 26.69 9.09
C PRO A 50 -1.62 27.70 10.23
N PRO A 51 -2.48 27.64 11.26
CA PRO A 51 -2.42 28.59 12.36
C PRO A 51 -1.01 28.57 12.95
N SER A 52 -0.44 29.75 13.19
CA SER A 52 0.81 29.87 13.93
C SER A 52 0.67 29.08 15.23
N CYS A 53 1.61 28.18 15.50
CA CYS A 53 1.51 27.21 16.57
C CYS A 53 2.39 27.66 17.75
N PRO A 54 1.86 28.47 18.68
CA PRO A 54 2.68 29.03 19.76
C PRO A 54 3.13 27.98 20.77
N THR A 55 2.52 26.80 20.76
CA THR A 55 2.86 25.69 21.66
C THR A 55 2.79 24.39 20.87
N LEU A 56 3.96 23.87 20.48
CA LEU A 56 4.07 22.48 20.06
C LEU A 56 3.67 21.65 21.26
N ALA A 57 2.63 20.86 21.09
CA ALA A 57 2.23 19.94 22.12
C ALA A 57 2.99 18.63 21.90
N PRO A 58 3.61 18.03 22.93
CA PRO A 58 4.42 16.80 22.82
C PRO A 58 3.53 15.57 22.62
N HIS A 59 2.61 15.66 21.66
CA HIS A 59 1.58 14.67 21.40
C HIS A 59 2.03 13.72 20.31
N VAL A 60 1.70 12.45 20.53
CA VAL A 60 1.86 11.39 19.54
C VAL A 60 0.50 11.13 18.94
N PHE A 61 0.39 11.36 17.64
CA PHE A 61 -0.79 11.07 16.86
C PHE A 61 -0.58 9.74 16.13
N GLN A 62 -1.30 8.71 16.57
CA GLN A 62 -1.15 7.36 16.02
C GLN A 62 -2.24 7.08 14.99
N VAL A 63 -1.82 6.76 13.78
CA VAL A 63 -2.69 6.40 12.66
C VAL A 63 -2.59 4.91 12.41
N ALA A 64 -3.71 4.19 12.45
CA ALA A 64 -3.75 2.77 12.10
C ALA A 64 -4.31 2.61 10.68
N VAL A 65 -3.47 2.22 9.72
CA VAL A 65 -3.88 2.09 8.32
C VAL A 65 -4.11 0.62 7.97
N THR A 66 -5.36 0.29 7.69
CA THR A 66 -5.76 -1.07 7.29
C THR A 66 -6.43 -1.03 5.93
N LEU A 67 -6.18 -2.04 5.12
CA LEU A 67 -6.79 -2.22 3.82
C LEU A 67 -7.75 -3.41 3.89
N LYS A 68 -9.00 -3.17 3.52
CA LYS A 68 -10.02 -4.21 3.44
C LYS A 68 -10.21 -4.63 1.99
N GLN A 69 -9.84 -5.87 1.69
CA GLN A 69 -10.09 -6.53 0.41
C GLN A 69 -11.01 -7.73 0.65
N SER A 70 -12.25 -7.63 0.17
CA SER A 70 -13.32 -8.59 0.49
C SER A 70 -13.54 -8.71 2.00
N ASP A 71 -13.54 -9.92 2.56
CA ASP A 71 -13.72 -10.16 4.00
C ASP A 71 -12.42 -10.11 4.81
N LYS A 72 -11.28 -9.88 4.14
CA LYS A 72 -9.97 -9.81 4.81
C LYS A 72 -9.54 -8.36 4.99
N SER A 73 -9.12 -8.04 6.22
CA SER A 73 -8.41 -6.80 6.53
C SER A 73 -6.92 -7.12 6.64
N MET A 74 -6.08 -6.30 6.03
CA MET A 74 -4.63 -6.39 6.12
C MET A 74 -4.05 -5.05 6.54
N ALA A 75 -3.08 -5.07 7.45
CA ALA A 75 -2.32 -3.88 7.80
C ALA A 75 -1.53 -3.39 6.58
N VAL A 76 -1.59 -2.08 6.31
CA VAL A 76 -0.74 -1.47 5.28
C VAL A 76 0.63 -1.23 5.90
N ALA A 77 1.48 -2.25 5.88
CA ALA A 77 2.79 -2.20 6.52
C ALA A 77 3.84 -1.48 5.65
N ARG A 78 4.81 -0.81 6.31
CA ARG A 78 6.02 -0.23 5.69
C ARG A 78 5.73 0.72 4.51
N THR A 79 4.61 1.41 4.57
CA THR A 79 4.16 2.28 3.50
C THR A 79 4.22 3.72 4.00
N PRO A 80 4.82 4.65 3.23
CA PRO A 80 4.80 6.05 3.58
C PRO A 80 3.36 6.60 3.47
N ILE A 81 2.92 7.27 4.52
CA ILE A 81 1.69 8.04 4.56
C ILE A 81 2.02 9.51 4.84
N TYR A 82 1.15 10.37 4.33
CA TYR A 82 1.37 11.81 4.27
C TYR A 82 0.27 12.49 5.05
N LEU A 83 0.63 13.47 5.87
CA LEU A 83 -0.30 14.29 6.64
C LEU A 83 -0.17 15.73 6.18
N SER A 84 -1.27 16.36 5.81
CA SER A 84 -1.32 17.75 5.34
C SER A 84 -2.38 18.54 6.11
N PRO A 85 -2.17 19.84 6.40
CA PRO A 85 -3.24 20.72 6.88
C PRO A 85 -4.31 21.01 5.81
N CYS A 86 -4.08 20.55 4.58
CA CYS A 86 -4.91 20.76 3.40
C CYS A 86 -5.40 19.44 2.80
N PRO A 87 -6.57 19.42 2.15
CA PRO A 87 -6.91 18.34 1.23
C PRO A 87 -5.81 18.16 0.19
N PHE A 88 -5.42 16.93 -0.11
CA PHE A 88 -4.38 16.65 -1.11
C PHE A 88 -4.88 16.93 -2.53
N ASN A 89 -6.19 16.77 -2.78
CA ASN A 89 -6.80 16.93 -4.10
C ASN A 89 -6.03 16.08 -5.15
N LEU A 90 -5.90 14.78 -4.87
CA LEU A 90 -5.07 13.86 -5.64
C LEU A 90 -5.38 13.82 -7.15
N ASP A 91 -6.59 14.22 -7.55
CA ASP A 91 -7.04 14.37 -8.94
C ASP A 91 -6.42 15.57 -9.66
N LYS A 92 -6.09 16.64 -8.92
CA LYS A 92 -5.47 17.87 -9.43
C LYS A 92 -3.95 17.87 -9.25
N MET A 93 -3.41 16.79 -8.67
CA MET A 93 -2.00 16.68 -8.38
C MET A 93 -1.22 16.75 -9.70
N PRO A 94 -0.22 17.64 -9.83
CA PRO A 94 0.62 17.73 -11.02
C PRO A 94 1.58 16.55 -11.05
N MET A 95 1.05 15.33 -11.19
CA MET A 95 1.82 14.10 -11.34
C MET A 95 2.31 13.98 -12.78
N GLY A 96 3.07 14.99 -13.24
CA GLY A 96 3.64 15.02 -14.59
C GLY A 96 4.52 13.79 -14.90
N ALA A 97 4.95 13.07 -13.87
CA ALA A 97 5.54 11.74 -13.98
C ALA A 97 4.69 10.70 -13.24
N ARG A 98 4.28 9.65 -13.97
CA ARG A 98 3.65 8.45 -13.39
C ARG A 98 4.56 7.86 -12.31
N ALA A 99 4.02 7.60 -11.12
CA ALA A 99 4.75 6.96 -10.04
C ALA A 99 5.43 5.67 -10.54
N PRO A 100 6.75 5.50 -10.29
CA PRO A 100 7.50 4.34 -10.77
C PRO A 100 6.83 3.07 -10.24
N SER A 101 6.65 2.07 -11.10
CA SER A 101 6.16 0.76 -10.65
C SER A 101 7.31 -0.18 -10.43
N ARG A 102 7.18 -1.03 -9.42
CA ARG A 102 8.20 -2.03 -9.05
C ARG A 102 8.52 -2.93 -10.24
N LYS A 103 7.49 -3.47 -10.87
CA LYS A 103 7.59 -4.31 -12.07
C LYS A 103 8.38 -3.66 -13.20
N SER A 104 8.03 -2.41 -13.55
CA SER A 104 8.68 -1.73 -14.69
C SER A 104 10.14 -1.43 -14.40
N TYR A 105 10.46 -0.99 -13.18
CA TYR A 105 11.82 -0.74 -12.76
C TYR A 105 12.67 -2.02 -12.82
N TYR A 106 12.25 -3.08 -12.12
CA TYR A 106 13.04 -4.30 -12.02
C TYR A 106 13.17 -5.02 -13.37
N ALA A 107 12.14 -4.97 -14.22
CA ALA A 107 12.25 -5.44 -15.61
C ALA A 107 13.30 -4.64 -16.42
N SER A 108 13.36 -3.31 -16.24
CA SER A 108 14.32 -2.46 -16.96
C SER A 108 15.78 -2.75 -16.59
N VAL A 109 16.04 -3.18 -15.34
CA VAL A 109 17.37 -3.60 -14.86
C VAL A 109 17.62 -5.10 -15.04
N LYS A 110 16.79 -5.77 -15.86
CA LYS A 110 16.92 -7.19 -16.22
C LYS A 110 16.84 -8.17 -15.04
N ALA A 111 16.08 -7.82 -13.99
CA ALA A 111 15.74 -8.77 -12.93
C ALA A 111 14.90 -9.92 -13.50
N SER A 112 15.04 -11.11 -12.91
CA SER A 112 14.24 -12.27 -13.27
C SER A 112 12.76 -12.05 -12.97
N PRO A 113 11.83 -12.66 -13.73
CA PRO A 113 10.41 -12.64 -13.40
C PRO A 113 10.12 -13.17 -11.99
N GLN A 114 10.89 -14.16 -11.54
CA GLN A 114 10.77 -14.75 -10.21
C GLN A 114 11.14 -13.75 -9.11
N LEU A 115 12.21 -12.97 -9.28
CA LEU A 115 12.57 -11.90 -8.33
C LEU A 115 11.49 -10.83 -8.28
N ILE A 116 10.97 -10.40 -9.43
CA ILE A 116 9.89 -9.42 -9.52
C ILE A 116 8.64 -9.93 -8.77
N ASN A 117 8.20 -11.15 -9.07
CA ASN A 117 7.05 -11.76 -8.42
C ASN A 117 7.26 -11.92 -6.91
N TRP A 118 8.46 -12.29 -6.48
CA TRP A 118 8.81 -12.38 -5.07
C TRP A 118 8.69 -11.03 -4.37
N LEU A 119 9.22 -9.97 -4.97
CA LEU A 119 9.13 -8.62 -4.42
C LEU A 119 7.67 -8.12 -4.37
N GLU A 120 6.88 -8.39 -5.41
CA GLU A 120 5.45 -8.09 -5.45
C GLU A 120 4.65 -8.83 -4.38
N ALA A 121 4.80 -10.15 -4.29
CA ALA A 121 4.09 -11.00 -3.33
C ALA A 121 4.38 -10.63 -1.87
N ASN A 122 5.56 -10.06 -1.58
CA ASN A 122 5.97 -9.66 -0.24
C ASN A 122 5.85 -8.13 -0.01
N ASN A 123 5.31 -7.38 -0.98
CA ASN A 123 5.25 -5.92 -0.97
C ASN A 123 6.58 -5.23 -0.61
N CYS A 124 7.65 -5.61 -1.29
CA CYS A 124 9.01 -5.21 -1.00
C CYS A 124 9.55 -4.21 -2.02
N ASP A 125 10.01 -3.04 -1.56
CA ASP A 125 10.70 -2.09 -2.42
C ASP A 125 12.19 -2.45 -2.62
N THR A 126 12.73 -3.32 -1.77
CA THR A 126 14.11 -3.81 -1.84
C THR A 126 14.17 -5.28 -1.41
N VAL A 127 15.26 -5.97 -1.78
CA VAL A 127 15.55 -7.35 -1.34
C VAL A 127 15.84 -7.48 0.16
N TYR A 128 15.94 -6.38 0.91
CA TYR A 128 16.13 -6.36 2.37
C TYR A 128 14.84 -6.38 3.19
N CYS A 129 13.68 -6.39 2.54
CA CYS A 129 12.40 -6.27 3.24
C CYS A 129 12.15 -7.40 4.26
N ARG A 130 12.76 -8.58 4.05
CA ARG A 130 12.75 -9.70 5.00
C ARG A 130 13.94 -10.61 4.78
N GLU A 131 14.17 -11.49 5.75
CA GLU A 131 15.14 -12.58 5.61
C GLU A 131 14.65 -13.60 4.57
N LEU A 132 15.57 -14.13 3.77
CA LEU A 132 15.31 -15.23 2.87
C LEU A 132 15.30 -16.55 3.64
N THR A 133 14.36 -17.43 3.32
CA THR A 133 14.33 -18.77 3.91
C THR A 133 15.39 -19.68 3.28
N LYS A 134 15.63 -20.85 3.89
CA LYS A 134 16.58 -21.82 3.34
C LYS A 134 16.11 -22.31 1.97
N GLU A 135 14.82 -22.57 1.84
CA GLU A 135 14.19 -23.11 0.64
C GLU A 135 14.30 -22.14 -0.54
N GLU A 136 14.22 -20.83 -0.27
CA GLU A 136 14.33 -19.78 -1.30
C GLU A 136 15.74 -19.64 -1.87
N VAL A 137 16.77 -20.00 -1.11
CA VAL A 137 18.18 -19.88 -1.54
C VAL A 137 18.78 -21.20 -2.00
N THR A 138 18.15 -22.34 -1.69
CA THR A 138 18.60 -23.69 -2.11
C THR A 138 17.68 -24.34 -3.14
N CYS A 139 16.70 -23.62 -3.68
CA CYS A 139 15.81 -24.13 -4.71
C CYS A 139 16.55 -24.47 -6.01
N LYS A 140 15.93 -25.30 -6.85
CA LYS A 140 16.49 -25.66 -8.15
C LYS A 140 16.16 -24.57 -9.17
N VAL A 141 17.18 -23.99 -9.79
CA VAL A 141 17.01 -23.01 -10.87
C VAL A 141 16.20 -23.64 -12.01
N GLY A 142 15.15 -22.94 -12.42
CA GLY A 142 14.15 -23.43 -13.40
C GLY A 142 12.78 -23.70 -12.77
N ASP A 143 12.71 -23.91 -11.46
CA ASP A 143 11.43 -24.02 -10.77
C ASP A 143 10.71 -22.66 -10.75
N ALA A 144 9.40 -22.66 -10.91
CA ALA A 144 8.60 -21.43 -11.05
C ALA A 144 8.72 -20.47 -9.85
N ALA A 145 8.94 -21.00 -8.65
CA ALA A 145 9.11 -20.21 -7.42
C ALA A 145 10.58 -19.91 -7.09
N CYS A 146 11.54 -20.46 -7.85
CA CYS A 146 12.95 -20.32 -7.54
C CYS A 146 13.52 -19.03 -8.14
N VAL A 147 14.05 -18.16 -7.28
CA VAL A 147 14.64 -16.89 -7.69
C VAL A 147 16.13 -17.11 -8.00
N PRO A 148 16.55 -17.09 -9.28
CA PRO A 148 17.93 -17.43 -9.66
C PRO A 148 18.96 -16.50 -9.01
N GLU A 149 18.63 -15.22 -8.81
CA GLU A 149 19.50 -14.26 -8.13
C GLU A 149 19.78 -14.64 -6.67
N PHE A 150 18.80 -15.25 -5.98
CA PHE A 150 18.97 -15.70 -4.60
C PHE A 150 19.90 -16.89 -4.52
N VAL A 151 19.71 -17.88 -5.39
CA VAL A 151 20.55 -19.08 -5.46
C VAL A 151 21.99 -18.72 -5.81
N GLN A 152 22.19 -17.84 -6.80
CA GLN A 152 23.52 -17.41 -7.21
C GLN A 152 24.23 -16.67 -6.07
N ALA A 153 23.59 -15.64 -5.50
CA ALA A 153 24.19 -14.87 -4.41
C ALA A 153 24.47 -15.73 -3.18
N TYR A 154 23.64 -16.73 -2.91
CA TYR A 154 23.85 -17.68 -1.83
C TYR A 154 25.07 -18.58 -2.06
N ASN A 155 25.26 -19.08 -3.28
CA ASN A 155 26.42 -19.91 -3.61
C ASN A 155 27.72 -19.10 -3.58
N ASP A 156 27.69 -17.85 -4.04
CA ASP A 156 28.81 -16.92 -3.95
C ASP A 156 29.16 -16.61 -2.48
N ALA A 157 28.13 -16.38 -1.66
CA ALA A 157 28.27 -16.19 -0.23
C ALA A 157 28.86 -17.43 0.45
N ARG A 158 28.34 -18.64 0.15
CA ARG A 158 28.86 -19.90 0.71
C ARG A 158 30.32 -20.11 0.36
N THR A 159 30.70 -19.83 -0.88
CA THR A 159 32.10 -19.96 -1.33
C THR A 159 33.00 -19.02 -0.54
N SER A 160 32.58 -17.75 -0.40
CA SER A 160 33.33 -16.72 0.32
C SER A 160 33.40 -16.98 1.83
N LEU A 161 32.38 -17.61 2.40
CA LEU A 161 32.23 -17.90 3.82
C LEU A 161 32.59 -19.36 4.16
N LYS A 162 33.49 -19.97 3.39
CA LYS A 162 34.07 -21.30 3.66
C LYS A 162 33.02 -22.41 3.89
N GLY A 163 31.91 -22.33 3.17
CA GLY A 163 30.84 -23.33 3.18
C GLY A 163 29.78 -23.13 4.26
N ASP A 164 29.89 -22.12 5.13
CA ASP A 164 28.89 -21.82 6.16
C ASP A 164 27.56 -21.40 5.50
N GLY A 165 26.62 -22.35 5.47
CA GLY A 165 25.33 -22.15 4.82
C GLY A 165 24.38 -21.24 5.58
N GLU A 166 24.51 -21.11 6.91
CA GLU A 166 23.64 -20.23 7.70
C GLU A 166 24.09 -18.78 7.56
N LEU A 167 25.40 -18.55 7.71
CA LEU A 167 25.99 -17.23 7.55
C LEU A 167 25.82 -16.72 6.11
N ALA A 168 26.02 -17.60 5.12
CA ALA A 168 25.77 -17.28 3.72
C ALA A 168 24.33 -16.82 3.45
N ARG A 169 23.34 -17.43 4.10
CA ARG A 169 21.94 -17.02 3.96
C ARG A 169 21.69 -15.66 4.57
N LYS A 170 22.19 -15.42 5.79
CA LYS A 170 22.07 -14.13 6.49
C LYS A 170 22.73 -12.98 5.74
N TRP A 171 23.80 -13.27 4.99
CA TRP A 171 24.58 -12.27 4.24
C TRP A 171 24.31 -12.28 2.73
N VAL A 172 23.34 -13.06 2.25
CA VAL A 172 23.09 -13.31 0.82
C VAL A 172 22.96 -12.03 -0.01
N THR A 173 22.34 -10.98 0.53
CA THR A 173 22.13 -9.70 -0.16
C THR A 173 23.40 -8.87 -0.34
N ASN A 174 24.51 -9.25 0.30
CA ASN A 174 25.82 -8.62 0.15
C ASN A 174 26.68 -9.27 -0.95
N TYR A 175 26.15 -10.27 -1.67
CA TYR A 175 26.82 -10.96 -2.77
C TYR A 175 26.10 -10.74 -4.10
N GLY A 176 26.84 -10.89 -5.20
CA GLY A 176 26.30 -10.72 -6.56
C GLY A 176 25.26 -11.79 -6.91
N PRO A 177 24.21 -11.48 -7.68
CA PRO A 177 23.90 -10.17 -8.27
C PRO A 177 23.17 -9.21 -7.31
N LEU A 178 22.69 -9.68 -6.16
CA LEU A 178 21.86 -8.88 -5.23
C LEU A 178 22.57 -7.66 -4.66
N ALA A 179 23.90 -7.70 -4.55
CA ALA A 179 24.71 -6.58 -4.06
C ALA A 179 24.77 -5.38 -5.03
N THR A 180 24.38 -5.55 -6.29
CA THR A 180 24.42 -4.47 -7.29
C THR A 180 23.45 -3.35 -6.91
N PRO A 181 23.84 -2.06 -6.96
CA PRO A 181 22.99 -0.96 -6.52
C PRO A 181 21.59 -0.96 -7.15
N GLN A 182 21.51 -1.34 -8.42
CA GLN A 182 20.28 -1.37 -9.21
C GLN A 182 19.26 -2.37 -8.64
N LEU A 183 19.67 -3.59 -8.28
CA LEU A 183 18.79 -4.58 -7.66
C LEU A 183 18.60 -4.34 -6.17
N ARG A 184 19.66 -3.87 -5.51
CA ARG A 184 19.76 -3.71 -4.06
C ARG A 184 18.80 -2.65 -3.53
N VAL A 185 18.89 -1.42 -4.05
CA VAL A 185 18.17 -0.24 -3.52
C VAL A 185 17.59 0.68 -4.60
N GLY A 186 17.95 0.49 -5.88
CA GLY A 186 17.64 1.52 -6.87
C GLY A 186 16.14 1.79 -7.11
N PHE A 187 15.24 0.81 -6.94
CA PHE A 187 13.80 1.08 -6.98
C PHE A 187 13.37 1.99 -5.84
N HIS A 188 13.83 1.70 -4.63
CA HIS A 188 13.56 2.51 -3.44
C HIS A 188 14.05 3.94 -3.65
N ASP A 189 15.29 4.12 -4.10
CA ASP A 189 15.87 5.45 -4.33
C ASP A 189 15.07 6.23 -5.39
N GLN A 190 14.69 5.60 -6.50
CA GLN A 190 13.87 6.23 -7.53
C GLN A 190 12.49 6.61 -6.99
N LYS A 191 11.85 5.72 -6.22
CA LYS A 191 10.56 5.97 -5.59
C LYS A 191 10.63 7.11 -4.58
N MET A 192 11.65 7.14 -3.72
CA MET A 192 11.83 8.22 -2.74
C MET A 192 12.11 9.56 -3.40
N LYS A 193 12.92 9.59 -4.47
CA LYS A 193 13.14 10.80 -5.28
C LYS A 193 11.84 11.29 -5.91
N TRP A 194 11.03 10.39 -6.47
CA TRP A 194 9.73 10.72 -7.02
C TRP A 194 8.77 11.27 -5.96
N LEU A 195 8.71 10.64 -4.78
CA LEU A 195 7.86 11.07 -3.67
C LEU A 195 8.26 12.45 -3.15
N ALA A 196 9.56 12.72 -2.99
CA ALA A 196 10.05 14.03 -2.57
C ALA A 196 9.63 15.14 -3.56
N ALA A 197 9.73 14.87 -4.87
CA ALA A 197 9.27 15.79 -5.90
C ALA A 197 7.73 15.98 -5.86
N ALA A 198 6.97 14.91 -5.63
CA ALA A 198 5.51 14.97 -5.50
C ALA A 198 5.08 15.81 -4.28
N VAL A 199 5.73 15.64 -3.14
CA VAL A 199 5.49 16.45 -1.93
C VAL A 199 5.79 17.92 -2.19
N ALA A 200 6.97 18.23 -2.74
CA ALA A 200 7.33 19.61 -3.05
C ALA A 200 6.36 20.26 -4.06
N GLY A 201 5.90 19.50 -5.05
CA GLY A 201 4.90 19.93 -6.02
C GLY A 201 3.54 20.25 -5.38
N LEU A 202 3.08 19.40 -4.46
CA LEU A 202 1.87 19.65 -3.67
C LEU A 202 1.99 20.89 -2.80
N GLU A 203 3.08 21.00 -2.04
CA GLU A 203 3.28 22.15 -1.15
C GLU A 203 3.23 23.45 -1.94
N LYS A 204 3.93 23.50 -3.07
CA LYS A 204 3.90 24.64 -3.99
C LYS A 204 2.48 24.91 -4.54
N ALA A 205 1.79 23.87 -5.02
CA ALA A 205 0.45 24.01 -5.59
C ALA A 205 -0.59 24.49 -4.56
N GLN A 206 -0.40 24.15 -3.28
CA GLN A 206 -1.28 24.52 -2.18
C GLN A 206 -0.86 25.82 -1.47
N GLY A 207 0.24 26.46 -1.90
CA GLY A 207 0.78 27.64 -1.23
C GLY A 207 1.29 27.36 0.18
N LEU A 208 1.68 26.12 0.45
CA LEU A 208 2.25 25.70 1.74
C LEU A 208 3.75 25.96 1.79
N ALA A 209 4.25 26.19 3.01
CA ALA A 209 5.69 26.25 3.25
C ALA A 209 6.36 24.88 3.05
N PRO A 210 7.64 24.82 2.64
CA PRO A 210 8.38 23.56 2.54
C PRO A 210 8.37 22.78 3.86
N GLY A 211 8.02 21.49 3.81
CA GLY A 211 7.92 20.62 4.99
C GLY A 211 6.63 20.77 5.80
N ALA A 212 5.63 21.46 5.26
CA ALA A 212 4.28 21.50 5.82
C ALA A 212 3.59 20.13 5.73
N ILE A 213 3.85 19.36 4.67
CA ILE A 213 3.36 17.99 4.55
C ILE A 213 4.30 17.07 5.33
N LYS A 214 3.78 16.44 6.38
CA LYS A 214 4.53 15.49 7.21
C LYS A 214 4.46 14.10 6.60
N VAL A 215 5.51 13.32 6.79
CA VAL A 215 5.61 11.93 6.29
C VAL A 215 5.89 11.01 7.46
N ALA A 216 5.14 9.91 7.53
CA ALA A 216 5.41 8.81 8.45
C ALA A 216 5.36 7.49 7.71
N VAL A 217 6.17 6.52 8.12
CA VAL A 217 6.15 5.16 7.54
C VAL A 217 5.42 4.25 8.52
N THR A 218 4.46 3.47 8.02
CA THR A 218 3.76 2.51 8.86
C THR A 218 4.67 1.37 9.30
N ASP A 219 4.50 0.87 10.52
CA ASP A 219 5.20 -0.30 11.04
C ASP A 219 4.66 -1.62 10.45
N ARG A 220 5.06 -2.77 11.01
CA ARG A 220 4.61 -4.10 10.55
C ARG A 220 3.12 -4.35 10.81
N GLN A 221 2.53 -3.61 11.74
CA GLN A 221 1.14 -3.70 12.15
C GLN A 221 0.28 -2.61 11.50
N GLY A 222 0.86 -1.77 10.63
CA GLY A 222 0.16 -0.72 9.90
C GLY A 222 -0.01 0.57 10.69
N TYR A 223 0.74 0.76 11.79
CA TYR A 223 0.69 2.00 12.57
C TYR A 223 1.75 2.99 12.11
N ALA A 224 1.35 4.24 11.94
CA ALA A 224 2.26 5.36 11.73
C ALA A 224 2.06 6.38 12.85
N TYR A 225 3.12 7.13 13.14
CA TYR A 225 3.15 8.08 14.24
C TYR A 225 3.57 9.44 13.70
N PHE A 226 2.75 10.45 13.98
CA PHE A 226 3.08 11.85 13.76
C PHE A 226 3.27 12.52 15.11
N TYR A 227 4.19 13.47 15.17
CA TYR A 227 4.59 14.17 16.38
C TYR A 227 4.46 15.66 16.17
N ASP A 228 4.34 16.40 17.28
CA ASP A 228 4.41 17.87 17.29
C ASP A 228 3.38 18.52 16.37
N LEU A 229 2.17 17.94 16.34
CA LEU A 229 1.05 18.48 15.58
C LEU A 229 0.35 19.60 16.34
N CYS A 230 0.03 20.65 15.61
CA CYS A 230 -0.75 21.76 16.13
C CYS A 230 -2.24 21.40 16.10
N PRO A 231 -3.05 21.86 17.07
CA PRO A 231 -4.49 21.68 16.99
C PRO A 231 -5.05 22.23 15.67
N GLY A 232 -5.90 21.47 14.99
CA GLY A 232 -6.39 21.83 13.66
C GLY A 232 -7.01 20.67 12.88
N ALA A 233 -7.41 20.95 11.64
CA ALA A 233 -7.88 19.93 10.71
C ALA A 233 -6.71 19.43 9.85
N TYR A 234 -6.59 18.11 9.72
CA TYR A 234 -5.57 17.47 8.91
C TYR A 234 -6.18 16.41 7.99
N TYR A 235 -5.48 16.14 6.89
CA TYR A 235 -5.83 15.16 5.89
C TYR A 235 -4.68 14.17 5.81
N ILE A 236 -5.00 12.88 5.67
CA ILE A 236 -4.01 11.82 5.50
C ILE A 236 -4.18 11.23 4.11
N SER A 237 -3.09 10.94 3.42
CA SER A 237 -3.12 10.31 2.11
C SER A 237 -1.93 9.40 1.88
N ASN A 238 -2.04 8.48 0.91
CA ASN A 238 -0.88 7.91 0.24
C ASN A 238 -0.61 8.66 -1.08
N LEU A 239 0.60 9.18 -1.24
CA LEU A 239 1.01 9.76 -2.53
C LEU A 239 1.54 8.70 -3.50
N ALA A 240 2.20 7.66 -2.97
CA ALA A 240 2.50 6.47 -3.75
C ALA A 240 1.25 5.59 -3.82
N PRO A 241 0.75 5.21 -5.02
CA PRO A 241 -0.33 4.25 -5.13
C PRO A 241 0.05 2.95 -4.41
N ALA A 242 -0.82 2.48 -3.52
CA ALA A 242 -0.67 1.17 -2.90
C ALA A 242 -1.03 0.11 -3.95
N GLU A 243 -0.12 -0.85 -4.16
CA GLU A 243 -0.35 -1.98 -5.07
C GLU A 243 -1.07 -3.09 -4.30
N VAL A 244 -2.29 -3.40 -4.71
CA VAL A 244 -3.18 -4.38 -4.05
C VAL A 244 -3.70 -5.34 -5.10
N GLY A 245 -3.08 -6.51 -5.19
CA GLY A 245 -3.31 -7.42 -6.30
C GLY A 245 -2.95 -6.75 -7.62
N THR A 246 -3.92 -6.60 -8.52
CA THR A 246 -3.76 -5.90 -9.80
C THR A 246 -4.15 -4.42 -9.74
N ASP A 247 -4.72 -3.96 -8.63
CA ASP A 247 -5.20 -2.60 -8.47
C ASP A 247 -4.11 -1.69 -7.89
N ARG A 248 -4.11 -0.43 -8.33
CA ARG A 248 -3.31 0.65 -7.74
C ARG A 248 -4.27 1.64 -7.12
N ILE A 249 -4.16 1.82 -5.80
CA ILE A 249 -5.11 2.59 -5.02
C ILE A 249 -4.44 3.86 -4.51
N LEU A 250 -5.03 5.01 -4.81
CA LEU A 250 -4.76 6.28 -4.16
C LEU A 250 -5.95 6.63 -3.29
N TRP A 251 -5.70 7.11 -2.09
CA TRP A 251 -6.71 7.46 -1.12
C TRP A 251 -6.32 8.72 -0.36
N GLU A 252 -7.34 9.44 0.08
CA GLU A 252 -7.22 10.63 0.92
C GLU A 252 -8.32 10.57 1.97
N THR A 253 -8.02 11.01 3.19
CA THR A 253 -9.02 11.10 4.24
C THR A 253 -9.86 12.37 4.11
N THR A 254 -11.04 12.36 4.73
CA THR A 254 -11.69 13.60 5.12
C THR A 254 -10.87 14.30 6.20
N ALA A 255 -11.20 15.56 6.50
CA ALA A 255 -10.59 16.29 7.60
C ALA A 255 -10.71 15.51 8.92
N ILE A 256 -9.57 15.28 9.55
CA ILE A 256 -9.41 14.72 10.88
C ILE A 256 -9.07 15.89 11.80
N LYS A 257 -9.85 16.06 12.87
CA LYS A 257 -9.59 17.11 13.86
C LYS A 257 -8.58 16.61 14.87
N VAL A 258 -7.49 17.36 15.02
CA VAL A 258 -6.53 17.22 16.12
C VAL A 258 -6.90 18.28 17.15
N GLU A 259 -7.35 17.83 18.32
CA GLU A 259 -7.68 18.71 19.44
C GLU A 259 -6.48 18.86 20.39
N LYS A 260 -6.51 19.87 21.25
CA LYS A 260 -5.54 20.01 22.33
C LYS A 260 -5.89 18.97 23.41
N SER A 261 -5.14 17.89 23.52
CA SER A 261 -5.41 16.81 24.48
C SER A 261 -4.12 16.17 24.98
N ASP A 262 -4.01 15.96 26.29
CA ASP A 262 -2.83 15.34 26.91
C ASP A 262 -2.72 13.82 26.67
N THR A 263 -3.69 13.21 25.97
CA THR A 263 -3.73 11.76 25.73
C THR A 263 -3.34 11.38 24.31
N LEU A 264 -2.65 10.25 24.16
CA LEU A 264 -2.35 9.64 22.86
C LEU A 264 -3.65 9.25 22.13
N GLU A 265 -3.96 9.94 21.04
CA GLU A 265 -5.13 9.64 20.22
C GLU A 265 -4.77 8.62 19.13
N LYS A 266 -5.51 7.51 19.12
CA LYS A 266 -5.45 6.49 18.06
C LYS A 266 -6.58 6.72 17.06
N ILE A 267 -6.22 7.04 15.83
CA ILE A 267 -7.18 7.25 14.74
C ILE A 267 -7.12 6.08 13.76
N PRO A 268 -8.15 5.21 13.74
CA PRO A 268 -8.21 4.13 12.77
C PRO A 268 -8.60 4.66 11.39
N VAL A 269 -7.76 4.38 10.40
CA VAL A 269 -7.99 4.66 8.98
C VAL A 269 -8.19 3.31 8.28
N THR A 270 -9.43 3.04 7.85
CA THR A 270 -9.74 1.84 7.07
C THR A 270 -9.92 2.21 5.61
N LEU A 271 -9.04 1.67 4.76
CA LEU A 271 -9.09 1.79 3.31
C LEU A 271 -9.99 0.70 2.76
N THR A 272 -11.01 1.07 2.00
CA THR A 272 -11.91 0.12 1.36
C THR A 272 -11.98 0.38 -0.14
N ASN A 273 -11.92 -0.67 -0.95
CA ASN A 273 -12.09 -0.55 -2.41
C ASN A 273 -13.54 -0.29 -2.84
N THR A 274 -14.49 -0.36 -1.91
CA THR A 274 -15.89 0.00 -2.13
C THR A 274 -16.26 1.20 -1.26
N PRO A 275 -16.99 2.20 -1.78
CA PRO A 275 -17.55 3.26 -0.95
C PRO A 275 -18.51 2.63 0.06
N ALA A 276 -18.22 2.71 1.36
CA ALA A 276 -19.17 2.28 2.38
C ALA A 276 -19.93 3.50 2.94
N LYS A 277 -21.19 3.29 3.32
CA LYS A 277 -22.09 4.34 3.85
C LYS A 277 -21.81 4.76 5.31
N LYS A 278 -20.62 4.49 5.86
CA LYS A 278 -20.31 4.72 7.30
C LYS A 278 -19.30 5.86 7.45
N LYS A 279 -19.25 6.47 8.65
CA LYS A 279 -18.26 7.51 9.01
C LYS A 279 -16.84 6.90 8.98
N ASN A 280 -15.86 7.65 8.49
CA ASN A 280 -14.44 7.27 8.34
C ASN A 280 -14.14 6.23 7.24
N TYR A 281 -14.94 6.18 6.18
CA TYR A 281 -14.66 5.37 5.00
C TYR A 281 -14.11 6.23 3.89
N PHE A 282 -13.02 5.76 3.28
CA PHE A 282 -12.33 6.49 2.22
C PHE A 282 -12.51 5.78 0.89
N VAL A 283 -12.87 6.57 -0.12
CA VAL A 283 -12.93 6.12 -1.51
C VAL A 283 -11.51 6.13 -2.02
N GLY A 284 -10.83 4.99 -1.91
CA GLY A 284 -9.67 4.75 -2.75
C GLY A 284 -10.13 4.82 -4.20
N LYS A 285 -9.71 5.82 -4.97
CA LYS A 285 -9.96 5.83 -6.42
C LYS A 285 -8.91 4.93 -7.05
N LYS A 286 -9.33 4.09 -7.99
CA LYS A 286 -8.34 3.40 -8.84
C LYS A 286 -7.55 4.49 -9.58
N VAL A 287 -6.24 4.34 -9.71
CA VAL A 287 -5.42 5.31 -10.44
C VAL A 287 -5.98 5.57 -11.86
N ALA A 288 -6.53 4.54 -12.52
CA ALA A 288 -7.17 4.68 -13.81
C ALA A 288 -8.38 5.64 -13.81
N GLU A 289 -9.15 5.69 -12.72
CA GLU A 289 -10.30 6.58 -12.55
C GLU A 289 -9.87 8.00 -12.13
N ALA A 290 -8.77 8.11 -11.38
CA ALA A 290 -8.22 9.40 -10.97
C ALA A 290 -7.56 10.16 -12.15
N VAL A 291 -6.96 9.44 -13.10
CA VAL A 291 -6.27 10.04 -14.26
C VAL A 291 -7.23 10.35 -15.41
N SER A 292 -8.31 9.57 -15.58
CA SER A 292 -9.27 9.79 -16.68
C SER A 292 -10.10 11.07 -16.51
N SER A 293 -10.39 11.50 -15.29
CA SER A 293 -11.12 12.76 -15.03
C SER A 293 -10.32 14.02 -15.38
N ALA A 294 -8.98 13.95 -15.40
CA ALA A 294 -8.13 15.09 -15.75
C ALA A 294 -8.04 15.34 -17.27
N SER A 295 -8.22 14.30 -18.09
CA SER A 295 -8.09 14.40 -19.57
C SER A 295 -9.38 14.84 -20.29
N ALA A 296 -10.50 14.96 -19.57
CA ALA A 296 -11.78 15.35 -20.16
C ALA A 296 -11.99 16.88 -20.20
N VAL A 297 -11.11 17.66 -19.58
CA VAL A 297 -11.23 19.13 -19.48
C VAL A 297 -10.54 19.86 -20.65
N ASP A 298 -9.70 19.17 -21.43
CA ASP A 298 -8.97 19.75 -22.59
C ASP A 298 -9.61 19.42 -23.95
N LYS A 299 -10.93 19.16 -23.99
CA LYS A 299 -11.66 18.84 -25.24
C LYS A 299 -12.91 19.71 -25.50
N GLU A 300 -13.01 20.87 -24.86
CA GLU A 300 -13.95 21.94 -25.26
C GLU A 300 -13.20 23.18 -25.75
#